data_AF-A0A0D2J842-F1
#
_entry.id   AF-A0A0D2J842-F1
#
_cell.length_a   1.000
_cell.length_b   1.000
_cell.length_c   1.000
_cell.angle_alpha   90.00
_cell.angle_beta   90.00
_cell.angle_gamma   90.00
#
_symmetry.space_group_name_H-M   'P 1'
#
loop_
_entity.id
_entity.type
_entity.pdbx_description
1 polymer ?
#
loop_
_entity_poly.entity_id
_entity_poly.type
_entity_poly.pdbx_seq_one_letter_code
_entity_poly.pdbx_strand_id
1 'polypeptide(L)'
;MGTTVATNALLERKGERSALLVSKGFPDLLHIGNQSRPDIFDLRIRCPDNLYETVVEVDEEVCLPLTDEPGPRNGADAAENAKRYPPGGPVVRGVTGEAVCVRQAPDLSALRAELARVAESGISSVAVVLKHAAIFPDHEVAVGKLARGMGFKQVSLSHEVMPMVKMVPRGFTAAADAYLTPHILKCVGSLALRAPRAPPTLAVPQSLEC
;
A
#
# COMPACT_ATOMS: atom_id res chain seq x y z
N MET A 1 -14.19 -8.96 17.67
CA MET A 1 -15.02 -7.82 18.08
C MET A 1 -15.02 -6.81 16.95
N GLY A 2 -16.14 -6.63 16.24
CA GLY A 2 -16.27 -5.55 15.26
C GLY A 2 -16.62 -4.26 16.00
N THR A 3 -15.75 -3.25 15.94
CA THR A 3 -15.97 -1.96 16.61
C THR A 3 -16.38 -0.91 15.56
N THR A 4 -17.39 -0.09 15.88
CA THR A 4 -17.80 1.07 15.06
C THR A 4 -16.76 2.20 15.07
N VAL A 5 -15.69 2.06 15.84
CA VAL A 5 -14.61 3.04 15.99
C VAL A 5 -13.93 3.32 14.66
N ALA A 6 -13.64 2.27 13.86
CA ALA A 6 -12.97 2.44 12.57
C ALA A 6 -13.86 3.21 11.57
N THR A 7 -15.13 2.82 11.46
CA THR A 7 -16.09 3.46 10.56
C THR A 7 -16.37 4.91 10.97
N ASN A 8 -16.56 5.17 12.26
CA ASN A 8 -16.78 6.53 12.76
C ASN A 8 -15.54 7.41 12.56
N ALA A 9 -14.34 6.89 12.81
CA ALA A 9 -13.11 7.63 12.56
C ALA A 9 -12.94 7.99 11.07
N LEU A 10 -13.36 7.11 10.16
CA LEU A 10 -13.35 7.40 8.73
C LEU A 10 -14.37 8.47 8.34
N LEU A 11 -15.62 8.35 8.83
CA LEU A 11 -16.69 9.30 8.55
C LEU A 11 -16.42 10.69 9.15
N GLU A 12 -15.85 10.74 10.35
CA GLU A 12 -15.53 11.98 11.07
C GLU A 12 -14.14 12.55 10.72
N ARG A 13 -13.40 11.89 9.81
CA ARG A 13 -12.02 12.28 9.43
C ARG A 13 -11.08 12.42 10.64
N LYS A 14 -11.14 11.47 11.58
CA LYS A 14 -10.33 11.41 12.81
C LYS A 14 -9.21 10.37 12.76
N GLY A 15 -8.67 10.08 11.58
CA GLY A 15 -7.49 9.21 11.44
C GLY A 15 -6.17 9.95 11.68
N GLU A 16 -5.07 9.21 11.51
CA GLU A 16 -3.72 9.74 11.63
C GLU A 16 -3.30 10.44 10.33
N ARG A 17 -2.57 11.55 10.47
CA ARG A 17 -1.98 12.27 9.34
C ARG A 17 -1.02 11.34 8.59
N SER A 18 -1.24 11.17 7.29
CA SER A 18 -0.51 10.20 6.49
C SER A 18 0.02 10.77 5.17
N ALA A 19 1.12 10.22 4.67
CA ALA A 19 1.64 10.49 3.34
C ALA A 19 1.57 9.23 2.45
N LEU A 20 1.39 9.46 1.15
CA LEU A 20 1.39 8.42 0.12
C LEU A 20 2.74 8.42 -0.60
N LEU A 21 3.43 7.29 -0.57
CA LEU A 21 4.60 7.04 -1.41
C LEU A 21 4.15 6.24 -2.63
N VAL A 22 4.43 6.76 -3.83
CA VAL A 22 3.99 6.17 -5.10
C VAL A 22 5.12 6.16 -6.11
N SER A 23 5.11 5.23 -7.07
CA SER A 23 6.08 5.26 -8.16
C SER A 23 6.02 6.60 -8.91
N LYS A 24 7.19 7.11 -9.30
CA LYS A 24 7.32 8.34 -10.08
C LYS A 24 6.46 8.33 -11.36
N GLY A 25 5.82 9.45 -11.64
CA GLY A 25 4.86 9.63 -12.74
C GLY A 25 3.41 9.31 -12.36
N PHE A 26 3.13 8.90 -11.12
CA PHE A 26 1.79 8.58 -10.64
C PHE A 26 1.36 9.37 -9.38
N PRO A 27 1.67 10.67 -9.24
CA PRO A 27 1.35 11.41 -8.01
C PRO A 27 -0.15 11.49 -7.73
N ASP A 28 -0.96 11.55 -8.79
CA ASP A 28 -2.42 11.69 -8.71
C ASP A 28 -3.17 10.35 -8.75
N LEU A 29 -2.47 9.22 -8.60
CA LEU A 29 -3.05 7.88 -8.78
C LEU A 29 -4.37 7.67 -8.02
N LEU A 30 -4.37 8.00 -6.72
CA LEU A 30 -5.54 7.79 -5.86
C LEU A 30 -6.56 8.94 -5.98
N HIS A 31 -6.11 10.13 -6.39
CA HIS A 31 -7.01 11.24 -6.67
C HIS A 31 -7.87 10.96 -7.92
N ILE A 32 -7.25 10.47 -9.00
CA ILE A 32 -7.94 10.06 -10.24
C ILE A 32 -8.81 8.83 -9.99
N GLY A 33 -8.31 7.89 -9.17
CA GLY A 33 -9.02 6.67 -8.82
C GLY A 33 -9.31 5.79 -10.05
N ASN A 34 -10.52 5.25 -10.14
CA ASN A 34 -10.96 4.38 -11.23
C ASN A 34 -11.95 5.07 -12.19
N GLN A 35 -12.12 6.40 -12.05
CA GLN A 35 -13.06 7.22 -12.81
C GLN A 35 -14.51 6.70 -12.82
N SER A 36 -14.90 5.84 -11.87
CA SER A 36 -16.27 5.36 -11.76
C SER A 36 -17.18 6.51 -11.35
N ARG A 37 -18.23 6.74 -12.15
CA ARG A 37 -19.27 7.74 -11.88
C ARG A 37 -20.55 7.03 -11.45
N PRO A 38 -20.98 7.15 -10.18
CA PRO A 38 -22.27 6.62 -9.73
C PRO A 38 -23.42 7.19 -10.57
N ASP A 39 -23.42 8.51 -10.77
CA ASP A 39 -24.40 9.23 -11.58
C ASP A 39 -23.73 9.77 -12.86
N ILE A 40 -23.74 8.97 -13.93
CA ILE A 40 -22.96 9.25 -15.15
C ILE A 40 -23.34 10.58 -15.83
N PHE A 41 -24.59 11.03 -15.67
CA PHE A 41 -25.12 12.25 -16.28
C PHE A 41 -25.07 13.48 -15.38
N ASP A 42 -24.64 13.36 -14.11
CA ASP A 42 -24.53 14.53 -13.24
C ASP A 42 -23.35 15.42 -13.69
N LEU A 43 -23.67 16.69 -13.97
CA LEU A 43 -22.71 17.71 -14.37
C LEU A 43 -21.97 18.31 -13.15
N ARG A 44 -22.49 18.14 -11.92
CA ARG A 44 -21.92 18.68 -10.67
C ARG A 44 -21.26 17.58 -9.84
N ILE A 45 -20.20 16.98 -10.39
CA ILE A 45 -19.46 15.91 -9.72
C ILE A 45 -18.81 16.41 -8.43
N ARG A 46 -19.05 15.70 -7.33
CA ARG A 46 -18.34 15.88 -6.06
C ARG A 46 -17.38 14.72 -5.85
N CYS A 47 -16.08 14.99 -5.95
CA CYS A 47 -15.05 14.01 -5.61
C CYS A 47 -14.71 14.14 -4.11
N PRO A 48 -14.78 13.05 -3.32
CA PRO A 48 -14.32 13.09 -1.93
C PRO A 48 -12.83 13.38 -1.82
N ASP A 49 -12.41 14.07 -0.75
CA ASP A 49 -11.00 14.31 -0.49
C ASP A 49 -10.23 13.03 -0.16
N ASN A 50 -8.93 13.00 -0.46
CA ASN A 50 -8.04 11.89 -0.14
C ASN A 50 -7.84 11.70 1.38
N LEU A 51 -7.41 10.50 1.80
CA LEU A 51 -7.09 10.19 3.21
C LEU A 51 -5.66 10.57 3.62
N TYR A 52 -4.82 10.90 2.63
CA TYR A 52 -3.43 11.33 2.82
C TYR A 52 -3.30 12.84 2.53
N GLU A 53 -2.30 13.47 3.13
CA GLU A 53 -2.07 14.92 3.03
C GLU A 53 -0.98 15.28 2.02
N THR A 54 -0.02 14.38 1.78
CA THR A 54 1.15 14.63 0.93
C THR A 54 1.48 13.39 0.13
N VAL A 55 1.98 13.59 -1.08
CA VAL A 55 2.46 12.54 -1.97
C VAL A 55 3.97 12.70 -2.14
N VAL A 56 4.69 11.58 -2.07
CA VAL A 56 6.11 11.49 -2.37
C VAL A 56 6.30 10.49 -3.50
N GLU A 57 6.95 10.94 -4.57
CA GLU A 57 7.30 10.09 -5.70
C GLU A 57 8.59 9.33 -5.41
N VAL A 58 8.55 8.01 -5.55
CA VAL A 58 9.70 7.12 -5.43
C VAL A 58 10.23 6.87 -6.84
N ASP A 59 11.48 7.27 -7.09
CA ASP A 59 12.15 7.08 -8.37
C ASP A 59 12.61 5.63 -8.52
N GLU A 60 11.67 4.77 -8.87
CA GLU A 60 11.86 3.34 -9.12
C GLU A 60 11.03 2.91 -10.33
N GLU A 61 11.53 1.94 -11.08
CA GLU A 61 10.81 1.40 -12.23
C GLU A 61 10.97 -0.11 -12.32
N VAL A 62 9.88 -0.78 -12.02
CA VAL A 62 9.66 -2.20 -12.29
C VAL A 62 8.72 -2.32 -13.47
N CYS A 63 9.00 -3.22 -14.41
CA CYS A 63 8.16 -3.46 -15.59
C CYS A 63 8.07 -4.96 -15.88
N LEU A 64 7.00 -5.37 -16.57
CA LEU A 64 6.87 -6.75 -17.01
C LEU A 64 7.51 -6.87 -18.41
N PRO A 65 8.56 -7.70 -18.60
CA PRO A 65 9.22 -7.82 -19.89
C PRO A 65 8.29 -8.49 -20.90
N LEU A 66 8.43 -8.11 -22.16
CA LEU A 66 7.80 -8.83 -23.26
C LEU A 66 8.72 -10.00 -23.64
N THR A 67 8.21 -11.23 -23.56
CA THR A 67 8.88 -12.43 -24.08
C THR A 67 8.85 -12.47 -25.61
N ASP A 68 9.70 -13.28 -26.21
CA ASP A 68 9.66 -13.61 -27.64
C ASP A 68 8.56 -14.63 -27.98
N GLU A 69 8.06 -15.34 -26.97
CA GLU A 69 6.93 -16.27 -27.12
C GLU A 69 5.57 -15.57 -27.18
N PRO A 70 4.66 -16.00 -28.10
CA PRO A 70 3.28 -15.56 -28.14
C PRO A 70 2.55 -15.84 -26.82
N GLY A 71 1.84 -14.85 -26.31
CA GLY A 71 1.09 -14.98 -25.08
C GLY A 71 0.09 -13.84 -24.89
N PRO A 72 -0.74 -13.89 -23.83
CA PRO A 72 -1.79 -12.91 -23.59
C PRO A 72 -1.29 -11.46 -23.53
N ARG A 73 -0.02 -11.26 -23.15
CA ARG A 73 0.62 -9.94 -23.03
C ARG A 73 1.28 -9.47 -24.34
N ASN A 74 1.74 -10.39 -25.19
CA ASN A 74 2.57 -10.08 -26.35
C ASN A 74 1.88 -10.22 -27.70
N GLY A 75 0.71 -10.86 -27.72
CA GLY A 75 -0.04 -11.11 -28.96
C GLY A 75 0.68 -12.05 -29.91
N ALA A 76 0.29 -12.01 -31.19
CA ALA A 76 0.85 -12.84 -32.25
C ALA A 76 2.28 -12.43 -32.64
N ASP A 77 2.60 -11.14 -32.57
CA ASP A 77 3.88 -10.58 -33.01
C ASP A 77 4.94 -10.50 -31.87
N ALA A 78 4.95 -11.50 -30.99
CA ALA A 78 5.77 -11.49 -29.77
C ALA A 78 7.27 -11.29 -30.05
N ALA A 79 7.81 -11.94 -31.08
CA ALA A 79 9.21 -11.80 -31.46
C ALA A 79 9.58 -10.38 -31.95
N GLU A 80 8.65 -9.66 -32.59
CA GLU A 80 8.89 -8.26 -32.99
C GLU A 80 8.73 -7.33 -31.79
N ASN A 81 7.71 -7.54 -30.96
CA ASN A 81 7.45 -6.77 -29.75
C ASN A 81 8.62 -6.85 -28.74
N ALA A 82 9.21 -8.04 -28.56
CA ALA A 82 10.39 -8.24 -27.71
C ALA A 82 11.63 -7.48 -28.23
N LYS A 83 11.79 -7.39 -29.56
CA LYS A 83 12.88 -6.60 -30.18
C LYS A 83 12.64 -5.10 -30.07
N ARG A 84 11.38 -4.66 -30.22
CA ARG A 84 10.98 -3.25 -30.16
C ARG A 84 11.07 -2.68 -28.74
N TYR A 85 10.76 -3.49 -27.74
CA TYR A 85 10.77 -3.09 -26.33
C TYR A 85 11.63 -4.06 -25.49
N PRO A 86 12.96 -4.04 -25.66
CA PRO A 86 13.85 -4.90 -24.91
C PRO A 86 13.77 -4.59 -23.40
N PRO A 87 14.06 -5.58 -22.53
CA PRO A 87 14.15 -5.35 -21.09
C PRO A 87 15.28 -4.34 -20.80
N GLY A 88 14.91 -3.17 -20.28
CA GLY A 88 15.85 -2.08 -19.96
C GLY A 88 16.66 -2.29 -18.68
N GLY A 89 16.75 -3.51 -18.16
CA GLY A 89 17.41 -3.85 -16.92
C GLY A 89 17.37 -5.35 -16.62
N PRO A 90 17.94 -5.79 -15.47
CA PRO A 90 17.94 -7.20 -15.08
C PRO A 90 16.53 -7.78 -14.98
N VAL A 91 16.35 -8.96 -15.55
CA VAL A 91 15.11 -9.74 -15.43
C VAL A 91 15.23 -10.69 -14.25
N VAL A 92 14.33 -10.55 -13.29
CA VAL A 92 14.22 -11.35 -12.07
C VAL A 92 12.86 -12.04 -12.03
N ARG A 93 12.75 -13.11 -11.25
CA ARG A 93 11.49 -13.82 -11.03
C ARG A 93 10.78 -13.22 -9.82
N GLY A 94 9.55 -12.75 -10.01
CA GLY A 94 8.69 -12.24 -8.94
C GLY A 94 8.12 -13.36 -8.05
N VAL A 95 7.45 -12.96 -6.97
CA VAL A 95 6.89 -13.90 -5.97
C VAL A 95 5.73 -14.74 -6.53
N THR A 96 5.07 -14.26 -7.58
CA THR A 96 4.02 -15.02 -8.31
C THR A 96 4.60 -15.98 -9.36
N GLY A 97 5.93 -15.98 -9.55
CA GLY A 97 6.62 -16.75 -10.57
C GLY A 97 6.73 -16.07 -11.94
N GLU A 98 6.07 -14.93 -12.15
CA GLU A 98 6.22 -14.13 -13.37
C GLU A 98 7.61 -13.48 -13.47
N ALA A 99 8.11 -13.31 -14.70
CA ALA A 99 9.32 -12.54 -14.95
C ALA A 99 9.05 -11.04 -14.84
N VAL A 100 10.01 -10.31 -14.28
CA VAL A 100 9.94 -8.88 -14.01
C VAL A 100 11.28 -8.25 -14.39
N CYS A 101 11.26 -7.14 -15.13
CA CYS A 101 12.41 -6.35 -15.48
C CYS A 101 12.53 -5.19 -14.49
N VAL A 102 13.59 -5.17 -13.69
CA VAL A 102 13.93 -4.05 -12.82
C VAL A 102 14.74 -3.05 -13.64
N ARG A 103 14.10 -2.00 -14.15
CA ARG A 103 14.78 -0.95 -14.94
C ARG A 103 15.53 0.02 -14.04
N GLN A 104 14.94 0.33 -12.89
CA GLN A 104 15.53 1.25 -11.92
C GLN A 104 15.17 0.82 -10.50
N ALA A 105 16.19 0.68 -9.66
CA ALA A 105 16.03 0.45 -8.23
C ALA A 105 15.70 1.78 -7.51
N PRO A 106 14.96 1.76 -6.39
CA PRO A 106 14.60 2.96 -5.66
C PRO A 106 15.85 3.69 -5.12
N ASP A 107 15.96 4.99 -5.39
CA ASP A 107 16.96 5.84 -4.76
C ASP A 107 16.59 6.13 -3.30
N LEU A 108 17.07 5.27 -2.40
CA LEU A 108 16.83 5.38 -0.96
C LEU A 108 17.49 6.62 -0.34
N SER A 109 18.53 7.18 -0.96
CA SER A 109 19.22 8.35 -0.44
C SER A 109 18.41 9.63 -0.67
N ALA A 110 17.89 9.81 -1.89
CA ALA A 110 16.97 10.88 -2.22
C ALA A 110 15.65 10.74 -1.45
N LEU A 111 15.10 9.52 -1.38
CA LEU A 111 13.86 9.25 -0.66
C LEU A 111 13.97 9.56 0.84
N ARG A 112 15.14 9.33 1.45
CA ARG A 112 15.38 9.70 2.85
C ARG A 112 15.24 11.21 3.07
N ALA A 113 15.71 12.04 2.15
CA ALA A 113 15.57 13.49 2.26
C ALA A 113 14.10 13.95 2.12
N GLU A 114 13.34 13.33 1.22
CA GLU A 114 11.89 13.58 1.09
C GLU A 114 11.14 13.18 2.36
N LEU A 115 11.40 11.98 2.87
CA LEU A 115 10.77 11.45 4.07
C LEU A 115 11.09 12.27 5.33
N ALA A 116 12.28 12.89 5.39
CA ALA A 116 12.63 13.80 6.49
C ALA A 116 11.72 15.03 6.51
N ARG A 117 11.46 15.64 5.35
CA ARG A 117 10.53 16.76 5.22
C ARG A 117 9.10 16.37 5.57
N VAL A 118 8.67 15.17 5.16
CA VAL A 118 7.36 14.63 5.55
C VAL A 118 7.28 14.48 7.08
N ALA A 119 8.31 13.95 7.73
CA ALA A 119 8.35 13.82 9.18
C ALA A 119 8.33 15.19 9.89
N GLU A 120 9.07 16.19 9.38
CA GLU A 120 9.08 17.56 9.90
C GLU A 120 7.71 18.25 9.83
N SER A 121 6.89 17.89 8.84
CA SER A 121 5.51 18.37 8.73
C SER A 121 4.57 17.79 9.80
N GLY A 122 5.05 16.84 10.62
CA GLY A 122 4.29 16.16 11.68
C GLY A 122 3.52 14.93 11.23
N ILE A 123 3.76 14.44 10.01
CA ILE A 123 3.19 13.17 9.51
C ILE A 123 3.99 12.01 10.10
N SER A 124 3.28 11.04 10.69
CA SER A 124 3.90 9.88 11.35
C SER A 124 3.45 8.53 10.79
N SER A 125 2.57 8.55 9.78
CA SER A 125 2.07 7.37 9.08
C SER A 125 2.32 7.47 7.58
N VAL A 126 2.67 6.37 6.93
CA VAL A 126 2.89 6.32 5.47
C VAL A 126 2.26 5.09 4.84
N ALA A 127 1.69 5.28 3.65
CA ALA A 127 1.27 4.20 2.76
C ALA A 127 2.23 4.13 1.58
N VAL A 128 2.75 2.95 1.27
CA VAL A 128 3.69 2.74 0.14
C VAL A 128 2.98 1.93 -0.93
N VAL A 129 2.82 2.50 -2.13
CA VAL A 129 2.07 1.93 -3.25
C VAL A 129 2.91 2.01 -4.53
N LEU A 130 3.70 0.97 -4.79
CA LEU A 130 4.57 0.93 -5.97
C LEU A 130 4.02 0.05 -7.09
N LYS A 131 4.33 0.40 -8.34
CA LYS A 131 3.90 -0.32 -9.53
C LYS A 131 4.42 -1.75 -9.49
N HIS A 132 3.55 -2.71 -9.82
CA HIS A 132 3.86 -4.15 -9.79
C HIS A 132 4.35 -4.73 -8.45
N ALA A 133 4.20 -4.02 -7.32
CA ALA A 133 4.60 -4.51 -6.00
C ALA A 133 3.96 -5.84 -5.59
N ALA A 134 2.77 -6.16 -6.10
CA ALA A 134 2.13 -7.47 -5.90
C ALA A 134 2.90 -8.64 -6.53
N ILE A 135 3.73 -8.38 -7.53
CA ILE A 135 4.58 -9.36 -8.23
C ILE A 135 6.02 -9.27 -7.73
N PHE A 136 6.53 -8.05 -7.51
CA PHE A 136 7.88 -7.78 -7.05
C PHE A 136 7.86 -6.82 -5.83
N PRO A 137 7.74 -7.36 -4.61
CA PRO A 137 7.56 -6.54 -3.40
C PRO A 137 8.84 -5.89 -2.89
N ASP A 138 10.01 -6.31 -3.36
CA ASP A 138 11.32 -5.94 -2.80
C ASP A 138 11.54 -4.43 -2.70
N HIS A 139 11.06 -3.66 -3.70
CA HIS A 139 11.13 -2.20 -3.66
C HIS A 139 10.27 -1.61 -2.53
N GLU A 140 9.03 -2.08 -2.35
CA GLU A 140 8.18 -1.63 -1.23
C GLU A 140 8.79 -2.03 0.11
N VAL A 141 9.37 -3.22 0.21
CA VAL A 141 10.03 -3.69 1.43
C VAL A 141 11.25 -2.82 1.75
N ALA A 142 12.06 -2.45 0.77
CA ALA A 142 13.22 -1.57 0.95
C ALA A 142 12.80 -0.18 1.42
N VAL A 143 11.80 0.42 0.76
CA VAL A 143 11.20 1.70 1.16
C VAL A 143 10.60 1.62 2.57
N GLY A 144 9.89 0.55 2.87
CA GLY A 144 9.29 0.31 4.18
C GLY A 144 10.32 0.21 5.30
N LYS A 145 11.44 -0.48 5.06
CA LYS A 145 12.57 -0.57 6.01
C LYS A 145 13.17 0.82 6.27
N LEU A 146 13.36 1.63 5.23
CA LEU A 146 13.84 3.00 5.37
C LEU A 146 12.89 3.84 6.22
N ALA A 147 11.60 3.86 5.89
CA ALA A 147 10.59 4.62 6.63
C ALA A 147 10.51 4.19 8.11
N ARG A 148 10.49 2.88 8.38
CA ARG A 148 10.51 2.35 9.76
C ARG A 148 11.79 2.79 10.50
N GLY A 149 12.94 2.75 9.83
CA GLY A 149 14.22 3.22 10.38
C GLY A 149 14.29 4.72 10.66
N MET A 150 13.45 5.52 10.00
CA MET A 150 13.33 6.97 10.24
C MET A 150 12.34 7.33 11.36
N GLY A 151 11.65 6.35 11.94
CA GLY A 151 10.75 6.55 13.07
C GLY A 151 9.28 6.80 12.71
N PHE A 152 8.86 6.54 11.46
CA PHE A 152 7.43 6.49 11.13
C PHE A 152 6.75 5.38 11.94
N LYS A 153 5.68 5.75 12.66
CA LYS A 153 4.98 4.86 13.60
C LYS A 153 4.17 3.79 12.89
N GLN A 154 3.63 4.12 11.72
CA GLN A 154 2.85 3.23 10.88
C GLN A 154 3.38 3.28 9.46
N VAL A 155 3.65 2.11 8.89
CA VAL A 155 4.14 1.94 7.52
C VAL A 155 3.35 0.81 6.89
N SER A 156 2.42 1.17 6.03
CA SER A 156 1.51 0.25 5.35
C SER A 156 2.02 -0.02 3.94
N LEU A 157 2.51 -1.23 3.70
CA LEU A 157 2.99 -1.66 2.38
C LEU A 157 1.83 -2.24 1.59
N SER A 158 1.60 -1.73 0.39
CA SER A 158 0.41 -2.08 -0.37
C SER A 158 0.35 -3.56 -0.75
N HIS A 159 1.49 -4.19 -0.99
CA HIS A 159 1.55 -5.63 -1.25
C HIS A 159 1.26 -6.48 0.01
N GLU A 160 1.59 -6.01 1.22
CA GLU A 160 1.30 -6.72 2.48
C GLU A 160 -0.19 -6.61 2.84
N VAL A 161 -0.74 -5.39 2.70
CA VAL A 161 -2.14 -5.11 3.05
C VAL A 161 -3.11 -5.76 2.06
N MET A 162 -2.79 -5.70 0.75
CA MET A 162 -3.66 -6.24 -0.29
C MET A 162 -2.82 -6.68 -1.52
N PRO A 163 -2.37 -7.94 -1.60
CA PRO A 163 -1.54 -8.45 -2.70
C PRO A 163 -2.34 -8.64 -4.00
N MET A 164 -2.82 -7.54 -4.59
CA MET A 164 -3.60 -7.50 -5.83
C MET A 164 -2.89 -6.68 -6.90
N VAL A 165 -2.93 -7.14 -8.15
CA VAL A 165 -2.30 -6.45 -9.30
C VAL A 165 -2.88 -5.04 -9.53
N LYS A 166 -4.18 -4.84 -9.26
CA LYS A 166 -4.88 -3.57 -9.47
C LYS A 166 -4.38 -2.49 -8.49
N MET A 167 -3.53 -1.60 -8.99
CA MET A 167 -2.82 -0.60 -8.19
C MET A 167 -3.75 0.40 -7.48
N VAL A 168 -4.82 0.87 -8.14
CA VAL A 168 -5.77 1.83 -7.56
C VAL A 168 -6.53 1.28 -6.35
N PRO A 169 -7.30 0.16 -6.45
CA PRO A 169 -8.00 -0.37 -5.28
C PRO A 169 -7.04 -0.84 -4.20
N ARG A 170 -5.88 -1.39 -4.57
CA ARG A 170 -4.82 -1.74 -3.62
C ARG A 170 -4.33 -0.52 -2.84
N GLY A 171 -4.08 0.58 -3.55
CA GLY A 171 -3.61 1.82 -2.94
C GLY A 171 -4.65 2.49 -2.04
N PHE A 172 -5.94 2.43 -2.37
CA PHE A 172 -6.99 2.88 -1.46
C PHE A 172 -7.00 2.09 -0.15
N THR A 173 -6.86 0.77 -0.21
CA THR A 173 -6.79 -0.07 0.99
C THR A 173 -5.55 0.23 1.82
N ALA A 174 -4.39 0.40 1.18
CA ALA A 174 -3.15 0.75 1.88
C ALA A 174 -3.21 2.14 2.54
N ALA A 175 -3.81 3.13 1.86
CA ALA A 175 -4.02 4.47 2.40
C ALA A 175 -5.00 4.45 3.59
N ALA A 176 -6.10 3.69 3.49
CA ALA A 176 -7.05 3.52 4.58
C ALA A 176 -6.42 2.84 5.80
N ASP A 177 -5.58 1.81 5.59
CA ASP A 177 -4.84 1.15 6.66
C ASP A 177 -3.88 2.13 7.36
N ALA A 178 -3.06 2.88 6.59
CA ALA A 178 -2.16 3.89 7.14
C ALA A 178 -2.91 4.97 7.95
N TYR A 179 -4.10 5.36 7.50
CA TYR A 179 -4.92 6.37 8.15
C TYR A 179 -5.60 5.87 9.44
N LEU A 180 -6.14 4.65 9.43
CA LEU A 180 -7.02 4.16 10.51
C LEU A 180 -6.28 3.34 11.56
N THR A 181 -5.30 2.52 11.17
CA THR A 181 -4.63 1.57 12.07
C THR A 181 -4.04 2.22 13.31
N PRO A 182 -3.33 3.38 13.24
CA PRO A 182 -2.81 4.05 14.43
C PRO A 182 -3.91 4.47 15.40
N HIS A 183 -5.05 4.94 14.89
CA HIS A 183 -6.18 5.38 15.71
C HIS A 183 -6.88 4.20 16.39
N ILE A 184 -7.08 3.10 15.66
CA ILE A 184 -7.69 1.87 16.18
C ILE A 184 -6.81 1.28 17.30
N LEU A 185 -5.49 1.21 17.10
CA LEU A 185 -4.56 0.67 18.09
C LEU A 185 -4.53 1.51 19.38
N LYS A 186 -4.60 2.85 19.29
CA LYS A 186 -4.75 3.74 20.46
C LYS A 186 -6.04 3.43 21.24
N CYS A 187 -7.14 3.22 20.53
CA CYS A 187 -8.43 2.89 21.14
C CYS A 187 -8.39 1.53 21.86
N VAL A 188 -7.87 0.48 21.20
CA VAL A 188 -7.74 -0.85 21.79
C VAL A 188 -6.81 -0.84 23.01
N GLY A 189 -5.69 -0.12 22.95
CA GLY A 189 -4.79 0.06 24.10
C GLY A 189 -5.49 0.71 25.30
N SER A 190 -6.33 1.71 25.08
CA SER A 190 -7.11 2.36 26.15
C SER A 190 -8.16 1.43 26.77
N LEU A 191 -8.73 0.52 25.98
CA LEU A 191 -9.71 -0.46 26.45
C LEU A 191 -9.05 -1.56 27.28
N ALA A 192 -7.88 -2.03 26.86
CA ALA A 192 -7.09 -3.01 27.62
C ALA A 192 -6.70 -2.49 29.01
N LEU A 193 -6.41 -1.19 29.14
CA LEU A 193 -6.13 -0.53 30.43
C LEU A 193 -7.36 -0.36 31.32
N ARG A 194 -8.57 -0.37 30.74
CA ARG A 194 -9.85 -0.20 31.46
C ARG A 194 -10.57 -1.52 31.77
N ALA A 195 -10.10 -2.64 31.23
CA ALA A 195 -10.65 -3.94 31.54
C ALA A 195 -10.24 -4.37 32.97
N PRO A 196 -11.18 -4.76 33.85
CA PRO A 196 -10.82 -5.33 35.15
C PRO A 196 -9.98 -6.60 34.92
N ARG A 197 -8.83 -6.71 35.60
CA ARG A 197 -8.00 -7.92 35.59
C ARG A 197 -8.84 -9.09 36.09
N ALA A 198 -9.31 -9.94 35.20
CA ALA A 198 -9.93 -11.20 35.59
C ALA A 198 -8.87 -12.07 36.28
N PRO A 199 -9.15 -12.67 37.45
CA PRO A 199 -8.21 -13.60 38.07
C PRO A 199 -8.08 -14.88 37.22
N PRO A 200 -6.89 -15.50 37.18
CA PRO A 200 -6.67 -16.69 36.36
C PRO A 200 -7.20 -17.93 37.07
N THR A 201 -8.47 -18.29 36.92
CA THR A 201 -8.92 -19.68 37.12
C THR A 201 -10.27 -19.92 36.48
N LEU A 202 -10.30 -20.74 35.41
CA LEU A 202 -11.41 -21.68 35.24
C LEU A 202 -10.81 -22.97 34.70
N ALA A 203 -10.61 -23.91 35.61
CA ALA A 203 -10.28 -25.29 35.29
C ALA A 203 -11.40 -25.85 34.40
N VAL A 204 -11.02 -26.43 33.27
CA VAL A 204 -11.91 -27.28 32.47
C VAL A 204 -12.06 -28.59 33.24
N PRO A 205 -13.27 -28.98 33.71
CA PRO A 205 -13.45 -30.32 34.22
C PRO A 205 -13.37 -31.29 33.06
N GLN A 206 -12.40 -32.21 33.09
CA GLN A 206 -12.42 -33.41 32.27
C GLN A 206 -13.64 -34.23 32.69
N SER A 207 -14.63 -34.35 31.82
CA SER A 207 -15.68 -35.35 31.96
C SER A 207 -15.14 -36.68 31.43
N LEU A 208 -14.87 -37.58 32.37
CA LEU A 208 -14.72 -39.01 32.14
C LEU A 208 -15.97 -39.60 31.45
N GLU A 209 -15.69 -40.60 30.62
CA GLU A 209 -16.50 -41.76 30.19
C GLU A 209 -17.96 -41.88 30.65
N CYS A 210 -18.85 -42.10 29.67
CA CYS A 210 -19.70 -43.30 29.60
C CYS A 210 -20.17 -43.54 28.16
#